data_AF-A0A177FIJ9-F1
#
_entry.id   AF-A0A177FIJ9-F1
#
_cell.length_a   1.000
_cell.length_b   1.000
_cell.length_c   1.000
_cell.angle_alpha   90.00
_cell.angle_beta   90.00
_cell.angle_gamma   90.00
#
_symmetry.space_group_name_H-M   'P 1'
#
loop_
_entity.id
_entity.type
_entity.pdbx_description
1 polymer ?
#
loop_
_entity_poly.entity_id
_entity_poly.type
_entity_poly.pdbx_seq_one_letter_code
_entity_poly.pdbx_strand_id
1 'polypeptide(L)'
;MIDDVRYPAQMDTRCADPELQLDVDLMVLEYTLFRAVEAHLEALCEGQCQHDHEDDDDKAMYGPQQRMLVIFDGFLKVFNHHHPCYEQSAEFNYRLQILEFLVLLLYRRTQVIATGRSSANSSGVYNRTMSDLKDRRRWLARRERDSHVGIHNDYTAAEEADKERAWNLEQQIYSTWDTTRLPHAPSASPPTALPSNPSLLSPLLPRFMAISASFVDVVRQGPDDFWMDVACEFMLQASLESLRLRSRGGGSVECLPRLADCFAWGYLGDLDTSLNGEGDAHPASYDNHDHEETAEEEAEAFNNLFRSPPAECLRNIEHPSWTQLRLDTLQEFSAAGGDSSTAAASQTRRLERLVEKYPRAEFQHRLALLLRAMEKGVQRLSMT
;
A
#
# COMPACT_ATOMS: atom_id res chain seq x y z
N MET A 1 27.32 -14.86 75.10
CA MET A 1 28.05 -14.79 73.81
C MET A 1 27.58 -15.99 73.03
N ILE A 2 26.66 -15.88 72.08
CA ILE A 2 26.71 -15.06 70.87
C ILE A 2 25.27 -14.64 70.54
N ASP A 3 25.02 -13.34 70.40
CA ASP A 3 23.76 -12.82 69.86
C ASP A 3 23.80 -12.92 68.33
N ASP A 4 22.91 -13.74 67.78
CA ASP A 4 22.71 -13.94 66.35
C ASP A 4 21.84 -12.81 65.79
N VAL A 5 22.47 -11.70 65.45
CA VAL A 5 21.81 -10.55 64.80
C VAL A 5 21.64 -10.88 63.32
N ARG A 6 20.48 -11.43 62.96
CA ARG A 6 20.01 -11.45 61.57
C ARG A 6 19.73 -10.01 61.12
N TYR A 7 20.62 -9.46 60.31
CA TYR A 7 20.30 -8.27 59.53
C TYR A 7 19.23 -8.63 58.49
N PRO A 8 18.12 -7.89 58.40
CA PRO A 8 17.20 -8.04 57.30
C PRO A 8 17.94 -7.66 56.01
N ALA A 9 17.86 -8.53 55.00
CA ALA A 9 18.30 -8.20 53.65
C ALA A 9 17.53 -6.93 53.23
N GLN A 10 18.24 -5.80 53.14
CA GLN A 10 17.74 -4.64 52.43
C GLN A 10 17.49 -5.12 51.00
N MET A 11 16.23 -5.37 50.67
CA MET A 11 15.83 -5.40 49.27
C MET A 11 16.19 -4.04 48.72
N ASP A 12 17.18 -4.04 47.85
CA ASP A 12 17.69 -2.90 47.14
C ASP A 12 16.58 -2.45 46.17
N THR A 13 15.56 -1.77 46.70
CA THR A 13 14.52 -1.10 45.92
C THR A 13 15.14 0.15 45.32
N ARG A 14 16.11 -0.04 44.42
CA ARG A 14 16.55 0.99 43.50
C ARG A 14 15.39 1.19 42.54
N CYS A 15 14.39 1.96 42.96
CA CYS A 15 13.43 2.52 42.01
C CYS A 15 14.26 3.28 40.98
N ALA A 16 14.00 3.00 39.69
CA ALA A 16 14.51 3.83 38.62
C ALA A 16 14.14 5.28 38.94
N ASP A 17 15.06 6.20 38.65
CA ASP A 17 14.78 7.62 38.77
C ASP A 17 13.50 7.93 37.95
N PRO A 18 12.41 8.39 38.59
CA PRO A 18 11.17 8.65 37.88
C PRO A 18 11.33 9.70 36.77
N GLU A 19 12.36 10.55 36.86
CA GLU A 19 12.68 11.54 35.82
C GLU A 19 13.22 10.87 34.54
N LEU A 20 13.83 9.69 34.63
CA LEU A 20 14.40 8.94 33.49
C LEU A 20 13.47 7.84 32.95
N GLN A 21 12.36 7.56 33.63
CA GLN A 21 11.48 6.45 33.27
C GLN A 21 10.89 6.61 31.86
N LEU A 22 10.48 7.82 31.49
CA LEU A 22 9.94 8.11 30.15
C LEU A 22 11.00 7.86 29.06
N ASP A 23 12.22 8.34 29.25
CA ASP A 23 13.31 8.17 28.26
C ASP A 23 13.65 6.69 28.05
N VAL A 24 13.71 5.91 29.13
CA VAL A 24 13.95 4.47 29.06
C VAL A 24 12.81 3.78 28.32
N ASP A 25 11.57 4.11 28.67
CA ASP A 25 10.39 3.52 28.04
C ASP A 25 10.32 3.88 26.55
N LEU A 26 10.64 5.11 26.17
CA LEU A 26 10.72 5.55 24.77
C LEU A 26 11.79 4.79 23.99
N MET A 27 12.99 4.66 24.55
CA MET A 27 14.09 3.91 23.91
C MET A 27 13.70 2.45 23.67
N VAL A 28 13.04 1.81 24.65
CA VAL A 28 12.56 0.43 24.49
C VAL A 28 11.44 0.34 23.45
N LEU A 29 10.53 1.31 23.41
CA LEU A 29 9.45 1.36 22.43
C LEU A 29 10.01 1.48 21.00
N GLU A 30 10.92 2.42 20.77
CA GLU A 30 11.54 2.63 19.46
C GLU A 30 12.39 1.44 19.03
N TYR A 31 13.15 0.85 19.97
CA TYR A 31 13.95 -0.33 19.71
C TYR A 31 13.07 -1.53 19.33
N THR A 32 11.99 -1.79 20.07
CA THR A 32 11.10 -2.91 19.77
C THR A 32 10.37 -2.72 18.44
N LEU A 33 9.98 -1.50 18.08
CA LEU A 33 9.45 -1.18 16.76
C LEU A 33 10.47 -1.45 15.65
N PHE A 34 11.70 -0.94 15.79
CA PHE A 34 12.78 -1.18 14.84
C PHE A 34 13.05 -2.67 14.63
N ARG A 35 13.16 -3.43 15.73
CA ARG A 35 13.36 -4.89 15.67
C ARG A 35 12.19 -5.62 15.03
N ALA A 36 10.95 -5.15 15.22
CA ALA A 36 9.79 -5.71 14.55
C ALA A 36 9.85 -5.43 13.04
N VAL A 37 10.12 -4.21 12.61
CA VAL A 37 10.26 -3.85 11.18
C VAL A 37 11.32 -4.71 10.49
N GLU A 38 12.53 -4.78 11.05
CA GLU A 38 13.64 -5.56 10.48
C GLU A 38 13.29 -7.06 10.36
N ALA A 39 12.69 -7.66 11.40
CA ALA A 39 12.30 -9.06 11.36
C ALA A 39 11.24 -9.34 10.27
N HIS A 40 10.33 -8.40 10.00
CA HIS A 40 9.35 -8.56 8.90
C HIS A 40 9.98 -8.35 7.52
N LEU A 41 10.94 -7.42 7.38
CA LEU A 41 11.71 -7.23 6.14
C LEU A 41 12.56 -8.46 5.80
N GLU A 42 13.21 -9.06 6.80
CA GLU A 42 13.94 -10.32 6.67
C GLU A 42 13.00 -11.45 6.22
N ALA A 43 11.85 -11.62 6.89
CA ALA A 43 10.88 -12.65 6.53
C ALA A 43 10.31 -12.49 5.09
N LEU A 44 10.23 -11.26 4.58
CA LEU A 44 9.88 -11.00 3.17
C LEU A 44 11.01 -11.36 2.21
N CYS A 45 12.26 -11.02 2.56
CA CYS A 45 13.43 -11.26 1.71
C CYS A 45 13.79 -12.74 1.62
N GLU A 46 13.67 -13.49 2.72
CA GLU A 46 14.18 -14.85 2.82
C GLU A 46 13.35 -15.86 2.03
N GLY A 47 12.12 -15.52 1.59
CA GLY A 47 11.40 -16.26 0.54
C GLY A 47 11.05 -17.74 0.82
N GLN A 48 11.64 -18.37 1.84
CA GLN A 48 11.79 -19.82 2.00
C GLN A 48 12.06 -20.17 3.48
N CYS A 49 11.17 -19.78 4.39
CA CYS A 49 11.10 -20.45 5.70
C CYS A 49 10.10 -21.61 5.62
N GLN A 50 10.23 -22.47 4.60
CA GLN A 50 10.02 -23.90 4.78
C GLN A 50 11.39 -24.46 5.10
N HIS A 51 11.87 -24.18 6.32
CA HIS A 51 12.94 -24.98 6.86
C HIS A 51 12.29 -26.32 7.20
N ASP A 52 12.74 -27.37 6.52
CA ASP A 52 12.49 -28.80 6.80
C ASP A 52 13.05 -29.22 8.18
N HIS A 53 12.81 -28.42 9.22
CA HIS A 53 13.09 -28.80 10.60
C HIS A 53 11.85 -29.50 11.15
N GLU A 54 11.72 -30.76 10.73
CA GLU A 54 11.28 -31.80 11.67
C GLU A 54 12.19 -31.68 12.91
N ASP A 55 11.59 -31.62 14.10
CA ASP A 55 12.22 -31.46 15.43
C ASP A 55 12.21 -30.03 16.02
N ASP A 56 11.07 -29.59 16.58
CA ASP A 56 10.87 -29.31 18.03
C ASP A 56 9.47 -28.70 18.27
N ASP A 57 8.55 -29.50 18.81
CA ASP A 57 7.10 -29.47 18.54
C ASP A 57 6.26 -28.45 19.35
N ASP A 58 6.86 -27.50 20.09
CA ASP A 58 6.09 -26.52 20.88
C ASP A 58 6.63 -25.07 20.88
N LYS A 59 7.82 -24.83 20.32
CA LYS A 59 8.42 -23.47 20.22
C LYS A 59 8.44 -22.87 18.82
N ALA A 60 8.10 -23.65 17.79
CA ALA A 60 8.07 -23.23 16.39
C ALA A 60 6.76 -22.55 15.94
N MET A 61 5.79 -22.36 16.84
CA MET A 61 4.46 -21.82 16.49
C MET A 61 4.50 -20.38 15.96
N TYR A 62 5.56 -19.62 16.27
CA TYR A 62 5.71 -18.23 15.84
C TYR A 62 7.13 -17.98 15.30
N GLY A 63 7.24 -17.67 14.00
CA GLY A 63 8.49 -17.22 13.40
C GLY A 63 9.03 -15.95 14.08
N PRO A 64 10.33 -15.62 13.91
CA PRO A 64 10.98 -14.48 14.54
C PRO A 64 10.19 -13.16 14.41
N GLN A 65 9.59 -12.92 13.27
CA GLN A 65 8.75 -11.75 12.96
C GLN A 65 7.50 -11.67 13.87
N GLN A 66 6.80 -12.78 14.07
CA GLN A 66 5.58 -12.79 14.89
C GLN A 66 5.91 -12.64 16.38
N ARG A 67 7.05 -13.21 16.81
CA ARG A 67 7.56 -13.00 18.17
C ARG A 67 7.87 -11.53 18.43
N MET A 68 8.55 -10.86 17.50
CA MET A 68 8.87 -9.42 17.66
C MET A 68 7.62 -8.55 17.64
N LEU A 69 6.61 -8.89 16.82
CA LEU A 69 5.33 -8.18 16.82
C LEU A 69 4.61 -8.28 18.18
N VAL A 70 4.56 -9.47 18.78
CA VAL A 70 3.94 -9.68 20.11
C VAL A 70 4.67 -8.90 21.20
N ILE A 71 6.01 -8.84 21.14
CA ILE A 71 6.81 -8.06 22.09
C ILE A 71 6.51 -6.56 21.94
N PHE A 72 6.51 -6.05 20.71
CA PHE A 72 6.19 -4.65 20.43
C PHE A 72 4.77 -4.29 20.88
N ASP A 73 3.76 -5.06 20.49
CA ASP A 73 2.36 -4.83 20.88
C ASP A 73 2.17 -4.87 22.41
N GLY A 74 2.86 -5.78 23.08
CA GLY A 74 2.87 -5.88 24.54
C GLY A 74 3.47 -4.63 25.18
N PHE A 75 4.62 -4.19 24.69
CA PHE A 75 5.30 -3.03 25.22
C PHE A 75 4.56 -1.72 24.92
N LEU A 76 4.00 -1.55 23.72
CA LEU A 76 3.19 -0.39 23.34
C LEU A 76 1.97 -0.22 24.26
N LYS A 77 1.30 -1.31 24.65
CA LYS A 77 0.19 -1.26 25.62
C LYS A 77 0.63 -0.78 27.00
N VAL A 78 1.79 -1.26 27.46
CA VAL A 78 2.37 -0.85 28.75
C VAL A 78 2.79 0.63 28.70
N PHE A 79 3.45 1.03 27.61
CA PHE A 79 3.85 2.41 27.35
C PHE A 79 2.64 3.36 27.40
N ASN A 80 1.58 3.07 26.63
CA ASN A 80 0.37 3.90 26.60
C ASN A 80 -0.37 3.95 27.94
N HIS A 81 -0.23 2.92 28.77
CA HIS A 81 -0.80 2.91 30.12
C HIS A 81 -0.03 3.84 31.08
N HIS A 82 1.30 3.84 31.00
CA HIS A 82 2.15 4.68 31.86
C HIS A 82 2.24 6.13 31.38
N HIS A 83 2.13 6.37 30.07
CA HIS A 83 2.33 7.66 29.43
C HIS A 83 1.12 8.07 28.56
N PRO A 84 -0.10 8.19 29.12
CA PRO A 84 -1.34 8.39 28.33
C PRO A 84 -1.42 9.75 27.62
N CYS A 85 -0.65 10.74 28.07
CA CYS A 85 -0.57 12.07 27.46
C CYS A 85 0.61 12.23 26.50
N TYR A 86 1.37 11.17 26.24
CA TYR A 86 2.52 11.24 25.34
C TYR A 86 2.07 11.22 23.88
N GLU A 87 2.48 12.23 23.12
CA GLU A 87 2.26 12.29 21.68
C GLU A 87 3.42 11.62 20.94
N GLN A 88 3.10 10.64 20.09
CA GLN A 88 4.11 9.92 19.31
C GLN A 88 4.73 10.83 18.25
N SER A 89 6.04 10.71 18.06
CA SER A 89 6.76 11.48 17.04
C SER A 89 6.33 11.07 15.62
N ALA A 90 6.46 11.99 14.67
CA ALA A 90 6.17 11.71 13.26
C ALA A 90 7.03 10.54 12.72
N GLU A 91 8.28 10.45 13.17
CA GLU A 91 9.19 9.34 12.81
C GLU A 91 8.69 7.99 13.36
N PHE A 92 8.21 7.96 14.61
CA PHE A 92 7.63 6.75 15.19
C PHE A 92 6.40 6.30 14.41
N ASN A 93 5.50 7.23 14.10
CA ASN A 93 4.28 6.96 13.33
C ASN A 93 4.61 6.45 11.92
N TYR A 94 5.62 7.02 11.26
CA TYR A 94 6.10 6.55 9.96
C TYR A 94 6.60 5.09 10.03
N ARG A 95 7.45 4.75 11.00
CA ARG A 95 7.94 3.37 11.19
C ARG A 95 6.80 2.41 11.53
N LEU A 96 5.80 2.86 12.28
CA LEU A 96 4.60 2.08 12.58
C LEU A 96 3.78 1.80 11.31
N GLN A 97 3.62 2.76 10.40
CA GLN A 97 2.97 2.55 9.10
C GLN A 97 3.70 1.51 8.25
N ILE A 98 5.04 1.53 8.23
CA ILE A 98 5.85 0.48 7.59
C ILE A 98 5.56 -0.88 8.21
N LEU A 99 5.60 -0.98 9.55
CA LEU A 99 5.32 -2.25 10.23
C LEU A 99 3.92 -2.78 9.89
N GLU A 100 2.89 -1.94 9.96
CA GLU A 100 1.51 -2.31 9.58
C GLU A 100 1.45 -2.84 8.14
N PHE A 101 2.10 -2.14 7.20
CA PHE A 101 2.15 -2.54 5.80
C PHE A 101 2.81 -3.91 5.63
N LEU A 102 3.96 -4.13 6.29
CA LEU A 102 4.70 -5.40 6.25
C LEU A 102 3.90 -6.56 6.86
N VAL A 103 3.24 -6.32 8.00
CA VAL A 103 2.37 -7.30 8.66
C VAL A 103 1.23 -7.71 7.74
N LEU A 104 0.54 -6.75 7.11
CA LEU A 104 -0.54 -7.04 6.17
C LEU A 104 -0.05 -7.81 4.94
N LEU A 105 1.11 -7.43 4.40
CA LEU A 105 1.72 -8.09 3.25
C LEU A 105 2.15 -9.54 3.56
N LEU A 106 2.68 -9.80 4.75
CA LEU A 106 3.06 -11.15 5.19
C LEU A 106 1.86 -12.00 5.61
N TYR A 107 0.88 -11.42 6.28
CA TYR A 107 -0.37 -12.11 6.63
C TYR A 107 -1.09 -12.61 5.37
N ARG A 108 -1.06 -11.81 4.30
CA ARG A 108 -1.53 -12.22 2.98
C ARG A 108 -0.78 -13.44 2.45
N ARG A 109 0.54 -13.53 2.64
CA ARG A 109 1.37 -14.67 2.20
C ARG A 109 1.01 -15.95 2.95
N THR A 110 0.76 -15.87 4.26
CA THR A 110 0.42 -17.03 5.09
C THR A 110 -1.03 -17.50 4.88
N GLN A 111 -1.99 -16.60 4.65
CA GLN A 111 -3.37 -16.97 4.32
C GLN A 111 -3.52 -17.71 2.99
N VAL A 112 -2.66 -17.42 1.99
CA VAL A 112 -2.62 -18.18 0.73
C VAL A 112 -2.23 -19.64 0.97
N ILE A 113 -1.48 -19.92 2.04
CA ILE A 113 -1.00 -21.27 2.40
C ILE A 113 -1.98 -21.96 3.36
N ALA A 114 -2.62 -21.21 4.27
CA ALA A 114 -3.56 -21.71 5.27
C ALA A 114 -5.03 -21.57 4.82
N THR A 115 -5.46 -22.37 3.83
CA THR A 115 -6.89 -22.56 3.54
C THR A 115 -7.57 -23.27 4.71
N GLY A 116 -8.19 -22.53 5.64
CA GLY A 116 -9.03 -23.18 6.67
C GLY A 116 -9.45 -22.39 7.91
N ARG A 117 -9.17 -21.09 8.07
CA ARG A 117 -9.60 -20.36 9.29
C ARG A 117 -10.49 -19.16 8.97
N SER A 118 -11.78 -19.34 9.29
CA SER A 118 -12.84 -18.32 9.27
C SER A 118 -12.49 -17.15 10.20
N SER A 119 -12.61 -15.91 9.72
CA SER A 119 -12.32 -14.69 10.49
C SER A 119 -13.58 -13.85 10.70
N ALA A 120 -13.96 -13.73 11.97
CA ALA A 120 -15.11 -12.96 12.46
C ALA A 120 -14.89 -11.43 12.51
N ASN A 121 -13.74 -10.92 12.05
CA ASN A 121 -13.37 -9.49 12.10
C ASN A 121 -13.40 -8.81 10.71
N SER A 122 -14.18 -9.32 9.76
CA SER A 122 -14.13 -8.93 8.35
C SER A 122 -14.75 -7.57 8.02
N SER A 123 -15.60 -7.01 8.88
CA SER A 123 -16.38 -5.79 8.56
C SER A 123 -15.52 -4.52 8.50
N GLY A 124 -14.58 -4.33 9.44
CA GLY A 124 -13.71 -3.15 9.46
C GLY A 124 -12.73 -3.11 8.28
N VAL A 125 -12.13 -4.25 7.94
CA VAL A 125 -11.21 -4.37 6.80
C VAL A 125 -11.95 -4.16 5.47
N TYR A 126 -13.18 -4.67 5.37
CA TYR A 126 -14.03 -4.47 4.19
C TYR A 126 -14.39 -2.99 4.01
N ASN A 127 -14.82 -2.31 5.06
CA ASN A 127 -15.17 -0.89 5.01
C ASN A 127 -13.98 -0.02 4.59
N ARG A 128 -12.79 -0.26 5.15
CA ARG A 128 -11.57 0.45 4.74
C ARG A 128 -11.24 0.19 3.28
N THR A 129 -11.22 -1.08 2.85
CA THR A 129 -10.93 -1.46 1.46
C THR A 129 -11.90 -0.80 0.46
N MET A 130 -13.17 -0.68 0.84
CA MET A 130 -14.19 -0.02 0.02
C MET A 130 -13.99 1.50 -0.01
N SER A 131 -13.59 2.13 1.10
CA SER A 131 -13.21 3.55 1.11
C SER A 131 -12.03 3.80 0.18
N ASP A 132 -10.94 3.04 0.34
CA ASP A 132 -9.74 3.14 -0.49
C ASP A 132 -10.04 2.95 -1.99
N LEU A 133 -11.01 2.09 -2.32
CA LEU A 133 -11.46 1.91 -3.70
C LEU A 133 -12.26 3.12 -4.21
N LYS A 134 -13.13 3.71 -3.39
CA LYS A 134 -13.87 4.92 -3.74
C LYS A 134 -12.94 6.11 -3.96
N ASP A 135 -11.94 6.26 -3.09
CA ASP A 135 -11.01 7.38 -3.18
C ASP A 135 -10.11 7.27 -4.42
N ARG A 136 -9.67 6.05 -4.77
CA ARG A 136 -8.99 5.80 -6.05
C ARG A 136 -9.85 6.12 -7.27
N ARG A 137 -11.14 5.79 -7.23
CA ARG A 137 -12.07 6.13 -8.33
C ARG A 137 -12.28 7.63 -8.44
N ARG A 138 -12.33 8.34 -7.32
CA ARG A 138 -12.38 9.81 -7.28
C ARG A 138 -11.11 10.43 -7.87
N TRP A 139 -9.94 9.87 -7.52
CA TRP A 139 -8.65 10.27 -8.08
C TRP A 139 -8.61 10.06 -9.61
N LEU A 140 -9.01 8.89 -10.09
CA LEU A 140 -9.10 8.60 -11.53
C LEU A 140 -10.02 9.58 -12.27
N ALA A 141 -11.20 9.87 -11.71
CA ALA A 141 -12.16 10.82 -12.28
C ALA A 141 -11.63 12.26 -12.30
N ARG A 142 -10.78 12.65 -11.33
CA ARG A 142 -10.05 13.93 -11.37
C ARG A 142 -9.05 13.93 -12.53
N ARG A 143 -8.23 12.88 -12.65
CA ARG A 143 -7.24 12.76 -13.74
C ARG A 143 -7.87 12.80 -15.13
N GLU A 144 -9.04 12.19 -15.29
CA GLU A 144 -9.84 12.23 -16.53
C GLU A 144 -10.33 13.64 -16.85
N ARG A 145 -10.80 14.40 -15.85
CA ARG A 145 -11.17 15.80 -16.08
C ARG A 145 -9.94 16.63 -16.50
N ASP A 146 -8.81 16.46 -15.82
CA ASP A 146 -7.58 17.20 -16.12
C ASP A 146 -7.02 16.90 -17.51
N SER A 147 -7.24 15.68 -18.04
CA SER A 147 -6.84 15.34 -19.42
C SER A 147 -7.72 16.04 -20.47
N HIS A 148 -8.98 16.33 -20.15
CA HIS A 148 -9.94 16.96 -21.06
C HIS A 148 -9.92 18.49 -21.03
N VAL A 149 -9.69 19.11 -19.87
CA VAL A 149 -9.88 20.56 -19.74
C VAL A 149 -8.72 21.35 -20.39
N GLY A 150 -7.61 20.71 -20.76
CA GLY A 150 -6.52 21.36 -21.51
C GLY A 150 -6.10 22.68 -20.87
N ILE A 151 -6.15 22.75 -19.53
CA ILE A 151 -6.11 24.02 -18.79
C ILE A 151 -4.77 24.69 -19.07
N HIS A 152 -4.84 25.71 -19.94
CA HIS A 152 -4.06 26.95 -19.98
C HIS A 152 -2.60 26.88 -19.53
N ASN A 153 -1.91 25.81 -19.90
CA ASN A 153 -0.49 25.68 -19.72
C ASN A 153 0.15 25.83 -21.10
N ASP A 154 1.28 26.53 -21.18
CA ASP A 154 2.06 26.80 -22.40
C ASP A 154 2.67 25.52 -23.03
N TYR A 155 1.92 24.41 -23.10
CA TYR A 155 2.37 23.20 -23.77
C TYR A 155 2.58 23.46 -25.25
N THR A 156 3.61 22.81 -25.79
CA THR A 156 3.72 22.74 -27.24
C THR A 156 2.64 21.81 -27.78
N ALA A 157 2.14 22.08 -28.98
CA ALA A 157 1.16 21.21 -29.65
C ALA A 157 1.63 19.74 -29.76
N ALA A 158 2.93 19.49 -29.74
CA ALA A 158 3.50 18.14 -29.72
C ALA A 158 3.31 17.44 -28.37
N GLU A 159 3.56 18.13 -27.25
CA GLU A 159 3.39 17.60 -25.90
C GLU A 159 1.92 17.28 -25.58
N GLU A 160 1.00 18.15 -26.03
CA GLU A 160 -0.44 17.89 -25.90
C GLU A 160 -0.87 16.65 -26.69
N ALA A 161 -0.40 16.51 -27.93
CA ALA A 161 -0.71 15.35 -28.77
C ALA A 161 -0.16 14.04 -28.19
N ASP A 162 1.01 14.07 -27.56
CA ASP A 162 1.59 12.89 -26.91
C ASP A 162 0.84 12.53 -25.62
N LYS A 163 0.43 13.51 -24.81
CA LYS A 163 -0.41 13.28 -23.61
C LYS A 163 -1.78 12.72 -24.00
N GLU A 164 -2.41 13.27 -25.03
CA GLU A 164 -3.69 12.77 -25.55
C GLU A 164 -3.56 11.34 -26.07
N ARG A 165 -2.47 11.03 -26.81
CA ARG A 165 -2.20 9.67 -27.29
C ARG A 165 -2.02 8.69 -26.14
N ALA A 166 -1.26 9.06 -25.11
CA ALA A 166 -1.08 8.27 -23.90
C ALA A 166 -2.43 7.97 -23.21
N TRP A 167 -3.25 9.00 -22.99
CA TRP A 167 -4.57 8.85 -22.38
C TRP A 167 -5.50 7.94 -23.19
N ASN A 168 -5.57 8.14 -24.50
CA ASN A 168 -6.38 7.32 -25.40
C ASN A 168 -5.95 5.85 -25.37
N LEU A 169 -4.65 5.58 -25.30
CA LEU A 169 -4.12 4.22 -25.17
C LEU A 169 -4.55 3.58 -23.83
N GLU A 170 -4.45 4.31 -22.71
CA GLU A 170 -4.93 3.82 -21.41
C GLU A 170 -6.41 3.43 -21.48
N GLN A 171 -7.26 4.32 -22.00
CA GLN A 171 -8.71 4.11 -22.11
C GLN A 171 -9.06 2.93 -23.02
N GLN A 172 -8.33 2.76 -24.13
CA GLN A 172 -8.49 1.61 -25.00
C GLN A 172 -8.17 0.30 -24.26
N ILE A 173 -7.10 0.27 -23.46
CA ILE A 173 -6.74 -0.91 -22.68
C ILE A 173 -7.80 -1.18 -21.60
N TYR A 174 -8.21 -0.17 -20.82
CA TYR A 174 -9.21 -0.32 -19.77
C TYR A 174 -10.55 -0.84 -20.31
N SER A 175 -11.07 -0.22 -21.38
CA SER A 175 -12.34 -0.63 -22.00
C SER A 175 -12.31 -2.07 -22.52
N THR A 176 -11.17 -2.52 -23.05
CA THR A 176 -10.99 -3.91 -23.49
C THR A 176 -11.20 -4.91 -22.34
N TRP A 177 -10.65 -4.61 -21.15
CA TRP A 177 -10.77 -5.48 -19.98
C TRP A 177 -12.11 -5.37 -19.25
N ASP A 178 -12.78 -4.21 -19.35
CA ASP A 178 -14.10 -4.01 -18.77
C ASP A 178 -15.23 -4.65 -19.62
N THR A 179 -15.10 -4.64 -20.95
CA THR A 179 -16.16 -5.10 -21.89
C THR A 179 -16.27 -6.62 -21.99
N THR A 180 -15.22 -7.37 -21.66
CA THR A 180 -15.14 -8.84 -21.91
C THR A 180 -15.98 -9.69 -20.93
N ARG A 181 -16.99 -9.07 -20.29
CA ARG A 181 -17.72 -9.60 -19.12
C ARG A 181 -19.23 -9.73 -19.27
N LEU A 182 -19.80 -9.58 -20.47
CA LEU A 182 -21.16 -10.07 -20.74
C LEU A 182 -21.10 -11.28 -21.66
N PRO A 183 -21.19 -12.49 -21.08
CA PRO A 183 -22.41 -13.24 -21.28
C PRO A 183 -23.01 -13.69 -19.94
N HIS A 184 -24.21 -13.19 -19.64
CA HIS A 184 -25.10 -13.80 -18.67
C HIS A 184 -25.47 -15.21 -19.14
N ALA A 185 -24.70 -16.22 -18.72
CA ALA A 185 -25.21 -17.57 -18.62
C ALA A 185 -25.67 -17.76 -17.16
N PRO A 186 -26.97 -18.00 -16.90
CA PRO A 186 -27.43 -18.31 -15.56
C PRO A 186 -26.84 -19.67 -15.16
N SER A 187 -25.75 -19.65 -14.39
CA SER A 187 -25.18 -20.87 -13.85
C SER A 187 -26.13 -21.41 -12.78
N ALA A 188 -26.74 -22.56 -13.06
CA ALA A 188 -27.67 -23.27 -12.19
C ALA A 188 -26.99 -23.98 -10.99
N SER A 189 -25.75 -23.61 -10.65
CA SER A 189 -25.04 -24.16 -9.50
C SER A 189 -25.22 -23.25 -8.29
N PRO A 190 -25.61 -23.77 -7.11
CA PRO A 190 -25.60 -22.97 -5.90
C PRO A 190 -24.17 -22.45 -5.64
N PRO A 191 -24.01 -21.19 -5.20
CA PRO A 191 -22.69 -20.63 -4.95
C PRO A 191 -22.03 -21.47 -3.85
N THR A 192 -21.01 -22.23 -4.24
CA THR A 192 -20.11 -22.83 -3.25
C THR A 192 -19.57 -21.66 -2.44
N ALA A 193 -19.80 -21.69 -1.12
CA ALA A 193 -19.49 -20.58 -0.23
C ALA A 193 -18.10 -20.02 -0.53
N LEU A 194 -18.05 -18.73 -0.91
CA LEU A 194 -16.80 -18.06 -1.24
C LEU A 194 -15.81 -18.23 -0.08
N PRO A 195 -14.51 -18.47 -0.35
CA PRO A 195 -13.50 -18.17 0.65
C PRO A 195 -13.65 -16.70 1.05
N SER A 196 -13.83 -16.47 2.35
CA SER A 196 -14.02 -15.16 2.95
C SER A 196 -12.85 -14.24 2.57
N ASN A 197 -13.11 -13.26 1.69
CA ASN A 197 -12.19 -12.22 1.25
C ASN A 197 -10.79 -12.69 0.82
N PRO A 198 -10.52 -12.90 -0.49
CA PRO A 198 -9.14 -13.05 -0.94
C PRO A 198 -8.37 -11.77 -0.56
N SER A 199 -7.31 -11.93 0.22
CA SER A 199 -6.39 -10.84 0.53
C SER A 199 -5.71 -10.40 -0.77
N LEU A 200 -6.23 -9.34 -1.39
CA LEU A 200 -5.70 -8.73 -2.62
C LEU A 200 -4.56 -7.77 -2.30
N LEU A 201 -3.66 -7.52 -3.25
CA LEU A 201 -2.67 -6.43 -3.15
C LEU A 201 -3.26 -5.04 -3.31
N SER A 202 -4.37 -4.90 -4.03
CA SER A 202 -4.97 -3.60 -4.33
C SER A 202 -5.27 -2.71 -3.12
N PRO A 203 -5.67 -3.21 -1.92
CA PRO A 203 -5.87 -2.37 -0.74
C PRO A 203 -4.55 -1.94 -0.08
N LEU A 204 -3.43 -2.61 -0.39
CA LEU A 204 -2.10 -2.23 0.12
C LEU A 204 -1.44 -1.17 -0.74
N LEU A 205 -1.86 -1.02 -1.99
CA LEU A 205 -1.30 -0.05 -2.93
C LEU A 205 -1.44 1.41 -2.44
N PRO A 206 -2.60 1.89 -1.93
CA PRO A 206 -2.69 3.22 -1.33
C PRO A 206 -1.73 3.43 -0.14
N ARG A 207 -1.59 2.41 0.72
CA ARG A 207 -0.66 2.49 1.86
C ARG A 207 0.78 2.58 1.42
N PHE A 208 1.16 1.84 0.37
CA PHE A 208 2.49 1.95 -0.23
C PHE A 208 2.75 3.35 -0.79
N MET A 209 1.76 3.95 -1.48
CA MET A 209 1.87 5.33 -1.96
C MET A 209 1.99 6.31 -0.80
N ALA A 210 1.23 6.15 0.27
CA ALA A 210 1.33 7.02 1.44
C ALA A 210 2.68 6.93 2.16
N ILE A 211 3.20 5.73 2.41
CA ILE A 211 4.54 5.54 2.97
C ILE A 211 5.60 6.19 2.06
N SER A 212 5.43 6.06 0.74
CA SER A 212 6.35 6.68 -0.22
C SER A 212 6.30 8.20 -0.19
N ALA A 213 5.09 8.79 -0.12
CA ALA A 213 4.91 10.24 -0.04
C ALA A 213 5.55 10.81 1.23
N SER A 214 5.26 10.19 2.38
CA SER A 214 5.88 10.57 3.65
C SER A 214 7.41 10.44 3.61
N PHE A 215 7.95 9.42 2.94
CA PHE A 215 9.39 9.27 2.76
C PHE A 215 10.01 10.41 1.95
N VAL A 216 9.40 10.76 0.81
CA VAL A 216 9.85 11.87 -0.04
C VAL A 216 9.80 13.20 0.70
N ASP A 217 8.76 13.43 1.50
CA ASP A 217 8.64 14.63 2.33
C ASP A 217 9.73 14.73 3.40
N VAL A 218 10.10 13.60 4.02
CA VAL A 218 11.16 13.57 5.04
C VAL A 218 12.55 13.73 4.43
N VAL A 219 12.86 13.00 3.36
CA VAL A 219 14.19 13.00 2.75
C VAL A 219 14.41 14.18 1.79
N ARG A 220 13.33 14.86 1.40
CA ARG A 220 13.35 15.96 0.41
C ARG A 220 14.01 15.54 -0.91
N GLN A 221 13.89 14.27 -1.24
CA GLN A 221 14.36 13.67 -2.49
C GLN A 221 13.18 13.01 -3.17
N GLY A 222 12.97 13.34 -4.45
CA GLY A 222 11.94 12.70 -5.26
C GLY A 222 12.20 11.20 -5.42
N PRO A 223 11.19 10.45 -5.88
CA PRO A 223 11.35 9.03 -6.14
C PRO A 223 12.39 8.77 -7.24
N ASP A 224 13.22 7.75 -7.05
CA ASP A 224 14.20 7.31 -8.03
C ASP A 224 13.61 6.27 -9.02
N ASP A 225 14.39 5.90 -10.03
CA ASP A 225 13.99 4.90 -11.03
C ASP A 225 13.64 3.55 -10.39
N PHE A 226 14.35 3.17 -9.31
CA PHE A 226 14.09 1.92 -8.61
C PHE A 226 12.74 1.93 -7.90
N TRP A 227 12.37 3.05 -7.27
CA TRP A 227 11.03 3.24 -6.70
C TRP A 227 9.96 3.16 -7.79
N MET A 228 10.15 3.86 -8.92
CA MET A 228 9.18 3.92 -10.01
C MET A 228 8.90 2.52 -10.57
N ASP A 229 9.96 1.71 -10.77
CA ASP A 229 9.84 0.31 -11.18
C ASP A 229 9.03 -0.53 -10.20
N VAL A 230 9.34 -0.45 -8.91
CA VAL A 230 8.64 -1.23 -7.87
C VAL A 230 7.18 -0.80 -7.76
N ALA A 231 6.90 0.49 -7.86
CA ALA A 231 5.54 1.03 -7.85
C ALA A 231 4.72 0.53 -9.06
N CYS A 232 5.29 0.55 -10.27
CA CYS A 232 4.66 0.02 -11.47
C CYS A 232 4.44 -1.49 -11.38
N GLU A 233 5.43 -2.25 -10.89
CA GLU A 233 5.30 -3.68 -10.67
C GLU A 233 4.22 -3.99 -9.62
N PHE A 234 4.07 -3.17 -8.57
CA PHE A 234 2.98 -3.30 -7.60
C PHE A 234 1.61 -3.13 -8.27
N MET A 235 1.44 -2.07 -9.08
CA MET A 235 0.20 -1.84 -9.83
C MET A 235 -0.13 -3.02 -10.77
N LEU A 236 0.88 -3.58 -11.43
CA LEU A 236 0.76 -4.75 -12.29
C LEU A 236 0.34 -6.00 -11.50
N GLN A 237 0.99 -6.30 -10.37
CA GLN A 237 0.64 -7.45 -9.52
C GLN A 237 -0.76 -7.34 -8.93
N ALA A 238 -1.15 -6.15 -8.45
CA ALA A 238 -2.50 -5.88 -7.95
C ALA A 238 -3.57 -6.06 -9.05
N SER A 239 -3.24 -5.65 -10.28
CA SER A 239 -4.10 -5.83 -11.45
C SER A 239 -4.26 -7.30 -11.82
N LEU A 240 -3.16 -8.06 -11.87
CA LEU A 240 -3.19 -9.50 -12.18
C LEU A 240 -4.04 -10.28 -11.19
N GLU A 241 -3.93 -9.98 -9.90
CA GLU A 241 -4.76 -10.59 -8.85
C GLU A 241 -6.24 -10.25 -9.02
N SER A 242 -6.55 -8.97 -9.24
CA SER A 242 -7.93 -8.50 -9.40
C SER A 242 -8.58 -9.08 -10.65
N LEU A 243 -7.85 -9.10 -11.78
CA LEU A 243 -8.33 -9.67 -13.04
C LEU A 243 -8.50 -11.19 -12.97
N ARG A 244 -7.59 -11.91 -12.31
CA ARG A 244 -7.73 -13.37 -12.10
C ARG A 244 -8.92 -13.73 -11.24
N LEU A 245 -9.11 -12.99 -10.14
CA LEU A 245 -10.24 -13.22 -9.24
C LEU A 245 -11.55 -12.91 -9.97
N ARG A 246 -11.59 -11.78 -10.70
CA ARG A 246 -12.68 -11.45 -11.60
C ARG A 246 -12.94 -12.63 -12.51
N SER A 247 -11.98 -13.05 -13.34
CA SER A 247 -12.07 -14.17 -14.30
C SER A 247 -12.68 -15.46 -13.75
N ARG A 248 -12.44 -15.80 -12.49
CA ARG A 248 -13.00 -17.01 -11.84
C ARG A 248 -14.46 -16.89 -11.38
N GLY A 249 -15.09 -15.73 -11.58
CA GLY A 249 -16.45 -15.45 -11.10
C GLY A 249 -16.51 -15.22 -9.59
N GLY A 250 -15.37 -14.93 -8.95
CA GLY A 250 -15.30 -14.66 -7.52
C GLY A 250 -15.75 -13.24 -7.19
N GLY A 251 -16.68 -13.09 -6.25
CA GLY A 251 -17.05 -11.83 -5.62
C GLY A 251 -18.08 -10.99 -6.39
N SER A 252 -18.67 -10.00 -5.70
CA SER A 252 -19.44 -8.95 -6.38
C SER A 252 -18.49 -8.14 -7.26
N VAL A 253 -18.74 -8.11 -8.57
CA VAL A 253 -17.89 -7.45 -9.58
C VAL A 253 -17.67 -5.97 -9.25
N GLU A 254 -18.62 -5.34 -8.56
CA GLU A 254 -18.57 -3.92 -8.16
C GLU A 254 -17.53 -3.64 -7.05
N CYS A 255 -17.29 -4.64 -6.19
CA CYS A 255 -16.38 -4.53 -5.04
C CYS A 255 -14.93 -4.87 -5.41
N LEU A 256 -14.69 -5.37 -6.64
CA LEU A 256 -13.34 -5.69 -7.12
C LEU A 256 -12.73 -4.50 -7.88
N PRO A 257 -11.46 -4.18 -7.63
CA PRO A 257 -10.75 -3.20 -8.43
C PRO A 257 -10.77 -3.56 -9.91
N ARG A 258 -10.96 -2.54 -10.75
CA ARG A 258 -10.70 -2.58 -12.19
C ARG A 258 -9.21 -2.39 -12.46
N LEU A 259 -8.81 -2.65 -13.70
CA LEU A 259 -7.46 -2.33 -14.16
C LEU A 259 -7.16 -0.82 -13.98
N ALA A 260 -8.12 0.03 -14.36
CA ALA A 260 -8.05 1.47 -14.14
C ALA A 260 -7.87 1.83 -12.66
N ASP A 261 -8.57 1.15 -11.74
CA ASP A 261 -8.47 1.41 -10.28
C ASP A 261 -7.07 1.08 -9.73
N CYS A 262 -6.28 0.22 -10.40
CA CYS A 262 -4.92 -0.12 -9.98
C CYS A 262 -3.88 0.84 -10.58
N PHE A 263 -4.13 1.36 -11.78
CA PHE A 263 -3.27 2.31 -12.50
C PHE A 263 -3.76 3.78 -12.39
N ALA A 264 -4.56 4.06 -11.36
CA ALA A 264 -5.14 5.40 -11.12
C ALA A 264 -4.10 6.45 -10.68
N TRP A 265 -2.93 6.02 -10.22
CA TRP A 265 -1.91 6.90 -9.66
C TRP A 265 -1.16 7.68 -10.73
N GLY A 266 -0.94 8.96 -10.46
CA GLY A 266 -0.30 9.91 -11.37
C GLY A 266 -0.56 11.34 -10.94
N TYR A 267 0.17 12.28 -11.54
CA TYR A 267 0.07 13.69 -11.20
C TYR A 267 -1.29 14.26 -11.63
N LEU A 268 -2.00 14.85 -10.69
CA LEU A 268 -3.15 15.74 -10.92
C LEU A 268 -2.61 17.15 -11.10
N GLY A 269 -3.22 17.93 -12.00
CA GLY A 269 -2.85 19.32 -12.21
C GLY A 269 -3.00 20.16 -10.93
N ASP A 270 -2.79 21.47 -11.04
CA ASP A 270 -2.98 22.37 -9.91
C ASP A 270 -4.32 22.04 -9.24
N LEU A 271 -4.29 21.61 -7.97
CA LEU A 271 -5.45 21.09 -7.24
C LEU A 271 -6.46 22.20 -6.92
N ASP A 272 -6.35 23.33 -7.62
CA ASP A 272 -7.02 24.58 -7.38
C ASP A 272 -8.52 24.31 -7.23
N THR A 273 -8.97 24.42 -5.98
CA THR A 273 -10.31 24.11 -5.48
C THR A 273 -11.38 25.06 -6.04
N SER A 274 -11.00 25.97 -6.96
CA SER A 274 -11.88 26.97 -7.56
C SER A 274 -12.91 26.39 -8.53
N LEU A 275 -12.83 25.10 -8.89
CA LEU A 275 -13.82 24.41 -9.73
C LEU A 275 -14.88 23.62 -8.93
N ASN A 276 -15.06 23.93 -7.63
CA ASN A 276 -16.28 23.56 -6.89
C ASN A 276 -17.51 24.42 -7.29
N GLY A 277 -17.44 25.14 -8.41
CA GLY A 277 -18.57 25.83 -9.02
C GLY A 277 -19.43 24.87 -9.87
N GLU A 278 -20.59 24.50 -9.32
CA GLU A 278 -21.82 24.12 -10.04
C GLU A 278 -21.77 22.84 -10.89
N GLY A 279 -22.33 21.73 -10.38
CA GLY A 279 -22.69 20.65 -11.30
C GLY A 279 -23.34 19.40 -10.76
N ASP A 280 -22.89 18.88 -9.61
CA ASP A 280 -23.42 17.61 -9.11
C ASP A 280 -23.89 17.72 -7.67
N ALA A 281 -25.15 17.31 -7.49
CA ALA A 281 -25.89 17.34 -6.25
C ALA A 281 -25.15 16.62 -5.12
N HIS A 282 -24.44 17.39 -4.28
CA HIS A 282 -24.13 16.96 -2.93
C HIS A 282 -25.46 16.78 -2.16
N PRO A 283 -25.82 15.56 -1.70
CA PRO A 283 -26.78 15.47 -0.62
C PRO A 283 -26.10 16.07 0.61
N ALA A 284 -26.76 17.07 1.19
CA ALA A 284 -26.37 17.76 2.40
C ALA A 284 -25.76 16.81 3.45
N SER A 285 -24.54 17.10 3.88
CA SER A 285 -23.91 16.45 5.04
C SER A 285 -22.96 17.42 5.71
N TYR A 286 -23.50 18.09 6.74
CA TYR A 286 -22.85 18.61 7.94
C TYR A 286 -21.31 18.76 7.94
N ASP A 287 -20.86 20.01 7.94
CA ASP A 287 -19.94 20.62 8.91
C ASP A 287 -18.92 19.65 9.56
N ASN A 288 -17.82 19.40 8.84
CA ASN A 288 -16.64 18.69 9.33
C ASN A 288 -15.40 19.31 8.63
N HIS A 289 -15.17 20.61 8.88
CA HIS A 289 -14.06 21.35 8.27
C HIS A 289 -12.67 20.76 8.61
N ASP A 290 -12.50 20.10 9.76
CA ASP A 290 -11.20 19.52 10.17
C ASP A 290 -10.80 18.26 9.37
N HIS A 291 -11.75 17.58 8.72
CA HIS A 291 -11.47 16.38 7.91
C HIS A 291 -11.15 16.69 6.44
N GLU A 292 -11.41 17.92 5.99
CA GLU A 292 -11.17 18.32 4.60
C GLU A 292 -9.72 18.75 4.38
N GLU A 293 -9.14 19.53 5.31
CA GLU A 293 -7.75 20.00 5.27
C GLU A 293 -6.75 18.83 5.27
N THR A 294 -6.96 17.84 6.15
CA THR A 294 -6.11 16.63 6.22
C THR A 294 -6.18 15.78 4.95
N ALA A 295 -7.34 15.70 4.30
CA ALA A 295 -7.48 14.94 3.05
C ALA A 295 -6.83 15.66 1.85
N GLU A 296 -6.79 16.99 1.86
CA GLU A 296 -6.10 17.78 0.85
C GLU A 296 -4.58 17.68 1.00
N GLU A 297 -4.06 17.75 2.24
CA GLU A 297 -2.64 17.54 2.52
C GLU A 297 -2.17 16.14 2.07
N GLU A 298 -2.93 15.09 2.37
CA GLU A 298 -2.63 13.73 1.90
C GLU A 298 -2.65 13.63 0.36
N ALA A 299 -3.62 14.28 -0.29
CA ALA A 299 -3.71 14.30 -1.75
C ALA A 299 -2.54 15.06 -2.39
N GLU A 300 -2.11 16.17 -1.79
CA GLU A 300 -0.94 16.93 -2.26
C GLU A 300 0.34 16.12 -2.07
N ALA A 301 0.52 15.43 -0.94
CA ALA A 301 1.65 14.55 -0.69
C ALA A 301 1.73 13.44 -1.75
N PHE A 302 0.60 12.82 -2.11
CA PHE A 302 0.55 11.85 -3.23
C PHE A 302 0.87 12.51 -4.56
N ASN A 303 0.37 13.71 -4.81
CA ASN A 303 0.60 14.41 -6.06
C ASN A 303 2.10 14.74 -6.25
N ASN A 304 2.77 15.09 -5.16
CA ASN A 304 4.19 15.42 -5.14
C ASN A 304 5.09 14.23 -5.48
N LEU A 305 4.65 12.97 -5.26
CA LEU A 305 5.37 11.78 -5.73
C LEU A 305 5.55 11.75 -7.24
N PHE A 306 4.56 12.27 -7.98
CA PHE A 306 4.53 12.17 -9.43
C PHE A 306 4.98 13.47 -10.11
N ARG A 307 5.30 14.51 -9.32
CA ARG A 307 5.69 15.82 -9.84
C ARG A 307 7.14 15.80 -10.31
N SER A 308 7.40 16.39 -11.48
CA SER A 308 8.78 16.61 -11.95
C SER A 308 9.55 17.53 -11.00
N PRO A 309 10.83 17.27 -10.72
CA PRO A 309 11.66 18.18 -9.93
C PRO A 309 11.68 19.59 -10.55
N PRO A 310 11.64 20.66 -9.74
CA PRO A 310 11.70 22.04 -10.24
C PRO A 310 12.98 22.34 -11.04
N ALA A 311 14.05 21.58 -10.78
CA ALA A 311 15.32 21.68 -11.48
C ALA A 311 15.24 21.16 -12.94
N GLU A 312 14.33 20.23 -13.21
CA GLU A 312 14.16 19.61 -14.53
C GLU A 312 13.05 20.31 -15.34
N CYS A 313 11.99 20.74 -14.67
CA CYS A 313 10.91 21.49 -15.29
C CYS A 313 10.41 22.61 -14.37
N LEU A 314 10.33 23.83 -14.89
CA LEU A 314 9.72 24.97 -14.19
C LEU A 314 8.19 24.82 -14.05
N ARG A 315 7.59 23.85 -14.75
CA ARG A 315 6.15 23.61 -14.78
C ARG A 315 5.80 22.48 -13.83
N ASN A 316 4.66 22.60 -13.17
CA ASN A 316 4.09 21.53 -12.39
C ASN A 316 3.48 20.48 -13.36
N ILE A 317 4.33 19.55 -13.82
CA ILE A 317 3.95 18.48 -14.73
C ILE A 317 4.28 17.12 -14.14
N GLU A 318 3.57 16.09 -14.60
CA GLU A 318 3.90 14.69 -14.29
C GLU A 318 5.32 14.37 -14.75
N HIS A 319 6.06 13.62 -13.92
CA HIS A 319 7.39 13.15 -14.26
C HIS A 319 7.34 12.29 -15.53
N PRO A 320 8.01 12.68 -16.64
CA PRO A 320 7.87 11.98 -17.92
C PRO A 320 8.25 10.50 -17.86
N SER A 321 9.31 10.16 -17.11
CA SER A 321 9.70 8.76 -16.90
C SER A 321 8.63 7.95 -16.16
N TRP A 322 7.90 8.56 -15.22
CA TRP A 322 6.78 7.89 -14.54
C TRP A 322 5.64 7.62 -15.51
N THR A 323 5.22 8.63 -16.29
CA THR A 323 4.17 8.46 -17.30
C THR A 323 4.54 7.36 -18.30
N GLN A 324 5.77 7.38 -18.81
CA GLN A 324 6.26 6.40 -19.78
C GLN A 324 6.31 4.99 -19.18
N LEU A 325 6.91 4.82 -18.00
CA LEU A 325 7.02 3.52 -17.34
C LEU A 325 5.64 2.93 -16.98
N ARG A 326 4.71 3.79 -16.52
CA ARG A 326 3.32 3.41 -16.23
C ARG A 326 2.61 2.92 -17.49
N LEU A 327 2.80 3.60 -18.63
CA LEU A 327 2.24 3.20 -19.91
C LEU A 327 2.85 1.90 -20.42
N ASP A 328 4.18 1.74 -20.37
CA ASP A 328 4.87 0.53 -20.81
C ASP A 328 4.41 -0.68 -20.00
N THR A 329 4.25 -0.50 -18.69
CA THR A 329 3.70 -1.52 -17.81
C THR A 329 2.24 -1.84 -18.14
N LEU A 330 1.42 -0.83 -18.43
CA LEU A 330 0.01 -1.02 -18.80
C LEU A 330 -0.15 -1.70 -20.17
N GLN A 331 0.75 -1.45 -21.12
CA GLN A 331 0.73 -2.08 -22.45
C GLN A 331 0.89 -3.60 -22.39
N GLU A 332 1.44 -4.15 -21.31
CA GLU A 332 1.44 -5.58 -21.02
C GLU A 332 0.02 -6.16 -21.02
N PHE A 333 -1.03 -5.35 -20.88
CA PHE A 333 -2.44 -5.75 -20.93
C PHE A 333 -3.11 -5.51 -22.31
N SER A 334 -2.48 -4.86 -23.29
CA SER A 334 -3.06 -4.53 -24.61
C SER A 334 -3.41 -5.74 -25.46
N ALA A 335 -4.70 -6.06 -25.64
CA ALA A 335 -5.11 -7.19 -26.49
C ALA A 335 -4.89 -6.92 -27.98
N ALA A 336 -4.44 -7.94 -28.73
CA ALA A 336 -4.51 -7.90 -30.19
C ALA A 336 -5.98 -8.07 -30.60
N GLY A 337 -6.50 -7.14 -31.40
CA GLY A 337 -7.91 -7.10 -31.81
C GLY A 337 -8.35 -8.43 -32.45
N GLY A 338 -9.30 -9.11 -31.81
CA GLY A 338 -9.89 -10.35 -32.28
C GLY A 338 -11.31 -10.51 -31.73
N ASP A 339 -12.14 -11.29 -32.43
CA ASP A 339 -13.57 -11.43 -32.17
C ASP A 339 -13.91 -11.86 -30.72
N SER A 340 -15.08 -11.42 -30.22
CA SER A 340 -15.42 -11.42 -28.78
C SER A 340 -15.37 -12.79 -28.08
N SER A 341 -15.63 -13.90 -28.76
CA SER A 341 -15.56 -15.24 -28.16
C SER A 341 -14.11 -15.75 -28.00
N THR A 342 -13.22 -15.35 -28.91
CA THR A 342 -11.78 -15.64 -28.82
C THR A 342 -11.07 -14.73 -27.82
N ALA A 343 -11.66 -13.55 -27.54
CA ALA A 343 -11.10 -12.55 -26.64
C ALA A 343 -10.96 -13.04 -25.20
N ALA A 344 -11.96 -13.71 -24.63
CA ALA A 344 -11.93 -14.18 -23.24
C ALA A 344 -10.87 -15.27 -23.00
N ALA A 345 -10.77 -16.24 -23.91
CA ALA A 345 -9.73 -17.27 -23.86
C ALA A 345 -8.33 -16.68 -24.08
N SER A 346 -8.21 -15.70 -24.99
CA SER A 346 -6.97 -14.95 -25.24
C SER A 346 -6.52 -14.16 -24.00
N GLN A 347 -7.44 -13.49 -23.31
CA GLN A 347 -7.17 -12.76 -22.07
C GLN A 347 -6.71 -13.69 -20.94
N THR A 348 -7.33 -14.86 -20.80
CA THR A 348 -6.96 -15.81 -19.73
C THR A 348 -5.53 -16.32 -19.95
N ARG A 349 -5.19 -16.75 -21.18
CA ARG A 349 -3.82 -17.14 -21.54
C ARG A 349 -2.82 -15.98 -21.38
N ARG A 350 -3.27 -14.75 -21.61
CA ARG A 350 -2.43 -13.57 -21.38
C ARG A 350 -2.15 -13.37 -19.89
N LEU A 351 -3.15 -13.45 -19.02
CA LEU A 351 -2.97 -13.37 -17.57
C LEU A 351 -2.04 -14.47 -17.05
N GLU A 352 -2.09 -15.67 -17.62
CA GLU A 352 -1.18 -16.77 -17.30
C GLU A 352 0.26 -16.40 -17.66
N ARG A 353 0.51 -15.97 -18.91
CA ARG A 353 1.84 -15.52 -19.36
C ARG A 353 2.40 -14.36 -18.55
N LEU A 354 1.57 -13.39 -18.18
CA LEU A 354 2.02 -12.24 -17.38
C LEU A 354 2.45 -12.65 -15.98
N VAL A 355 1.80 -13.64 -15.37
CA VAL A 355 2.23 -14.13 -14.05
C VAL A 355 3.51 -14.94 -14.12
N GLU A 356 3.73 -15.67 -15.21
CA GLU A 356 5.01 -16.32 -15.45
C GLU A 356 6.13 -15.30 -15.69
N LYS A 357 5.83 -14.23 -16.45
CA LYS A 357 6.78 -13.15 -16.76
C LYS A 357 7.13 -12.28 -15.55
N TYR A 358 6.19 -12.07 -14.64
CA TYR A 358 6.35 -11.24 -13.45
C TYR A 358 6.12 -12.07 -12.17
N PRO A 359 7.11 -12.86 -11.73
CA PRO A 359 6.97 -13.70 -10.55
C PRO A 359 6.77 -12.87 -9.29
N ARG A 360 5.73 -13.22 -8.50
CA ARG A 360 5.42 -12.51 -7.25
C ARG A 360 6.58 -12.51 -6.24
N ALA A 361 7.40 -13.56 -6.21
CA ALA A 361 8.54 -13.65 -5.29
C ALA A 361 9.60 -12.58 -5.57
N GLU A 362 9.89 -12.31 -6.85
CA GLU A 362 10.84 -11.28 -7.26
C GLU A 362 10.32 -9.88 -6.91
N PHE A 363 9.05 -9.60 -7.22
CA PHE A 363 8.37 -8.38 -6.79
C PHE A 363 8.49 -8.15 -5.27
N GLN A 364 8.17 -9.17 -4.47
CA GLN A 364 8.21 -9.08 -3.00
C GLN A 364 9.62 -8.80 -2.49
N HIS A 365 10.64 -9.42 -3.09
CA HIS A 365 12.03 -9.16 -2.76
C HIS A 365 12.43 -7.72 -3.08
N ARG A 366 12.12 -7.21 -4.28
CA ARG A 366 12.39 -5.81 -4.67
C ARG A 366 11.68 -4.81 -3.77
N LEU A 367 10.42 -5.08 -3.42
CA LEU A 367 9.65 -4.25 -2.49
C LEU A 367 10.29 -4.22 -1.09
N ALA A 368 10.77 -5.35 -0.59
CA ALA A 368 11.47 -5.39 0.70
C ALA A 368 12.80 -4.62 0.67
N LEU A 369 13.55 -4.69 -0.44
CA LEU A 369 14.76 -3.88 -0.63
C LEU A 369 14.46 -2.39 -0.63
N LEU A 370 13.39 -1.97 -1.32
CA LEU A 370 12.95 -0.57 -1.35
C LEU A 370 12.58 -0.08 0.05
N LEU A 371 11.73 -0.82 0.77
CA LEU A 371 11.31 -0.43 2.13
C LEU A 371 12.48 -0.37 3.11
N ARG A 372 13.45 -1.28 2.98
CA ARG A 372 14.69 -1.23 3.78
C ARG A 372 15.56 -0.03 3.42
N ALA A 373 15.62 0.37 2.15
CA ALA A 373 16.34 1.57 1.74
C ALA A 373 15.68 2.84 2.30
N MET A 374 14.34 2.89 2.28
CA MET A 374 13.57 3.99 2.87
C MET A 374 13.80 4.10 4.38
N GLU A 375 13.74 2.98 5.10
CA GLU A 375 13.97 2.92 6.54
C GLU A 375 15.36 3.46 6.92
N LYS A 376 16.41 3.01 6.21
CA LYS A 376 17.78 3.51 6.39
C LYS A 376 17.94 4.97 6.00
N GLY A 377 17.18 5.47 5.03
CA GLY A 377 17.19 6.87 4.62
C GLY A 377 16.74 7.79 5.75
N VAL A 378 15.63 7.43 6.41
CA VAL A 378 15.09 8.18 7.56
C VAL A 378 16.06 8.14 8.74
N GLN A 379 16.61 6.97 9.09
CA GLN A 379 17.57 6.83 10.19
C GLN A 379 18.80 7.74 10.06
N ARG A 380 19.30 7.98 8.84
CA ARG A 380 20.47 8.84 8.62
C ARG A 380 20.18 10.31 8.92
N LEU A 381 18.95 10.76 8.71
CA LEU A 381 18.54 12.14 8.97
C LEU A 381 18.33 12.39 10.46
N SER A 382 17.87 11.40 11.22
CA SER A 382 17.69 11.54 12.68
C SER A 382 19.02 11.59 13.46
N MET A 383 20.15 11.26 12.82
CA MET A 383 21.49 11.32 13.42
C MET A 383 22.25 12.61 13.12
N THR A 384 21.74 13.47 12.23
CA THR A 384 22.33 14.75 11.84
C THR A 384 21.59 15.90 12.49
#